data_AF-A0A7S1CGX9-F1
#
_entry.id   AF-A0A7S1CGX9-F1
#
_cell.length_a   1.000
_cell.length_b   1.000
_cell.length_c   1.000
_cell.angle_alpha   90.00
_cell.angle_beta   90.00
_cell.angle_gamma   90.00
#
_symmetry.space_group_name_H-M   'P 1'
#
loop_
_entity.id
_entity.type
_entity.pdbx_description
1 polymer ?
#
loop_
_entity_poly.entity_id
_entity_poly.type
_entity_poly.pdbx_seq_one_letter_code
_entity_poly.pdbx_strand_id
1 'polypeptide(L)'
;GGGGGRSARAPALPSLRWEQPDCSGTLPPRRANHSSAVLGSQLFIFGGWTGRRRLNDMHCLSTTTMTWARVVTEGGAAPPHARAGMTLTAVRGRLLVFGGSGTGLRCFNDVHVFEPSQRARGREGRAG
;
A
#
# COMPACT_ATOMS: atom_id res chain seq x y z
N GLY A 1 -32.34 35.30 -36.51
CA GLY A 1 -31.48 34.84 -35.40
C GLY A 1 -32.34 34.03 -34.47
N GLY A 2 -31.96 32.88 -33.92
CA GLY A 2 -30.62 32.38 -33.57
C GLY A 2 -30.71 31.96 -32.11
N GLY A 3 -30.53 30.66 -31.82
CA GLY A 3 -30.67 30.17 -30.44
C GLY A 3 -30.59 28.65 -30.31
N GLY A 4 -29.59 28.02 -30.95
CA GLY A 4 -29.31 26.59 -30.75
C GLY A 4 -28.66 26.35 -29.39
N GLY A 5 -29.45 25.96 -28.41
CA GLY A 5 -28.97 25.51 -27.10
C GLY A 5 -28.18 24.22 -27.24
N ARG A 6 -26.85 24.30 -27.19
CA ARG A 6 -25.98 23.13 -27.10
C ARG A 6 -26.11 22.53 -25.70
N SER A 7 -26.87 21.43 -25.59
CA SER A 7 -26.83 20.56 -24.42
C SER A 7 -25.40 20.05 -24.24
N ALA A 8 -24.73 20.50 -23.18
CA ALA A 8 -23.39 20.04 -22.85
C ALA A 8 -23.47 18.59 -22.36
N ARG A 9 -22.89 17.66 -23.12
CA ARG A 9 -22.84 16.24 -22.77
C ARG A 9 -21.90 16.09 -21.56
N ALA A 10 -22.39 15.49 -20.46
CA ALA A 10 -21.56 15.17 -19.32
C ALA A 10 -20.35 14.32 -19.77
N PRO A 11 -19.14 14.53 -19.22
CA PRO A 11 -17.98 13.73 -19.58
C PRO A 11 -18.28 12.26 -19.28
N ALA A 12 -18.08 11.40 -20.27
CA ALA A 12 -18.19 9.97 -20.08
C ALA A 12 -17.12 9.54 -19.07
N LEU A 13 -17.54 9.00 -17.93
CA LEU A 13 -16.60 8.41 -16.98
C LEU A 13 -15.88 7.24 -17.67
N PRO A 14 -14.56 7.04 -17.44
CA PRO A 14 -13.88 5.86 -17.92
C PRO A 14 -14.62 4.60 -17.47
N SER A 15 -14.62 3.56 -18.31
CA SER A 15 -15.37 2.33 -18.06
C SER A 15 -15.12 1.79 -16.66
N LEU A 16 -16.13 1.81 -15.80
CA LEU A 16 -16.06 1.33 -14.42
C LEU A 16 -16.27 -0.18 -14.40
N ARG A 17 -15.21 -0.93 -14.74
CA ARG A 17 -15.22 -2.39 -14.72
C ARG A 17 -14.26 -2.92 -13.67
N TRP A 18 -14.62 -4.03 -13.06
CA TRP A 18 -13.69 -4.83 -12.27
C TRP A 18 -12.76 -5.61 -13.19
N GLU A 19 -11.49 -5.65 -12.84
CA GLU A 19 -10.50 -6.53 -13.47
C GLU A 19 -9.62 -7.16 -12.40
N GLN A 20 -9.14 -8.37 -12.68
CA GLN A 20 -8.18 -9.08 -11.85
C GLN A 20 -6.86 -9.14 -12.63
N PRO A 21 -5.88 -8.27 -12.33
CA PRO A 21 -4.61 -8.28 -13.03
C PRO A 21 -3.76 -9.48 -12.61
N ASP A 22 -3.03 -10.05 -13.56
CA ASP A 22 -1.98 -11.01 -13.25
C ASP A 22 -0.85 -10.30 -12.50
N CYS A 23 -0.54 -10.81 -11.31
CA CYS A 23 0.53 -10.29 -10.48
C CYS A 23 1.68 -11.29 -10.40
N SER A 24 2.89 -10.78 -10.32
CA SER A 24 4.13 -11.58 -10.24
C SER A 24 4.96 -11.22 -9.01
N GLY A 25 6.11 -11.90 -8.84
CA GLY A 25 7.06 -11.63 -7.75
C GLY A 25 6.73 -12.36 -6.45
N THR A 26 7.09 -11.75 -5.31
CA THR A 26 6.88 -12.36 -3.98
C THR A 26 5.50 -12.00 -3.45
N LEU A 27 4.50 -12.80 -3.81
CA LEU A 27 3.12 -12.56 -3.41
C LEU A 27 2.91 -12.67 -1.89
N PRO A 28 2.10 -11.79 -1.28
CA PRO A 28 1.73 -11.94 0.12
C PRO A 28 0.83 -13.18 0.33
N PRO A 29 0.94 -13.87 1.49
CA PRO A 29 -0.04 -14.89 1.84
C PRO A 29 -1.46 -14.31 1.93
N ARG A 30 -2.46 -15.18 1.67
CA ARG A 30 -3.89 -14.91 1.86
C ARG A 30 -4.12 -14.35 3.27
N ARG A 31 -4.81 -13.21 3.35
CA ARG A 31 -5.01 -12.46 4.60
C ARG A 31 -6.30 -11.63 4.56
N ALA A 32 -6.88 -11.38 5.74
CA ALA A 32 -7.95 -10.41 5.98
C ALA A 32 -7.50 -9.37 7.02
N ASN A 33 -8.25 -8.26 7.16
CA ASN A 33 -7.98 -7.22 8.17
C ASN A 33 -6.54 -6.68 8.16
N HIS A 34 -5.88 -6.71 7.00
CA HIS A 34 -4.64 -5.97 6.80
C HIS A 34 -4.98 -4.51 6.53
N SER A 35 -3.99 -3.63 6.67
CA SER A 35 -4.11 -2.26 6.18
C SER A 35 -3.26 -2.07 4.94
N SER A 36 -3.68 -1.14 4.09
CA SER A 36 -2.94 -0.72 2.91
C SER A 36 -2.79 0.79 2.84
N ALA A 37 -1.74 1.24 2.18
CA ALA A 37 -1.53 2.64 1.85
C ALA A 37 -0.76 2.76 0.54
N VAL A 38 -1.02 3.81 -0.22
CA VAL A 38 -0.30 4.10 -1.47
C VAL A 38 0.66 5.24 -1.23
N LEU A 39 1.91 5.08 -1.69
CA LEU A 39 2.90 6.14 -1.74
C LEU A 39 3.59 6.13 -3.11
N GLY A 40 3.37 7.15 -3.93
CA GLY A 40 3.79 7.13 -5.33
C GLY A 40 3.09 6.02 -6.12
N SER A 41 3.84 5.27 -6.91
CA SER A 41 3.35 4.11 -7.70
C SER A 41 3.49 2.77 -6.96
N GLN A 42 3.45 2.83 -5.63
CA GLN A 42 3.69 1.68 -4.76
C GLN A 42 2.53 1.53 -3.77
N LEU A 43 1.86 0.38 -3.81
CA LEU A 43 0.84 -0.01 -2.85
C LEU A 43 1.47 -0.89 -1.79
N PHE A 44 1.43 -0.44 -0.54
CA PHE A 44 1.93 -1.19 0.61
C PHE A 44 0.80 -1.88 1.33
N ILE A 45 1.07 -3.08 1.85
CA ILE A 45 0.21 -3.76 2.82
C ILE A 45 1.01 -4.14 4.06
N PHE A 46 0.39 -4.04 5.24
CA PHE A 46 1.00 -4.44 6.50
C PHE A 46 0.07 -5.33 7.33
N GLY A 47 0.65 -6.39 7.90
CA GLY A 47 0.01 -7.26 8.87
C GLY A 47 -1.25 -7.97 8.34
N GLY A 48 -2.25 -8.09 9.18
CA GLY A 48 -3.50 -8.79 8.91
C GLY A 48 -3.53 -10.19 9.50
N TRP A 49 -4.58 -10.95 9.16
CA TRP A 49 -4.88 -12.26 9.71
C TRP A 49 -5.03 -13.31 8.60
N THR A 50 -4.28 -14.41 8.69
CA THR A 50 -4.31 -15.50 7.69
C THR A 50 -5.45 -16.49 7.87
N GLY A 51 -6.39 -16.25 8.79
CA GLY A 51 -7.29 -17.28 9.32
C GLY A 51 -6.69 -18.09 10.46
N ARG A 52 -5.35 -18.09 10.62
CA ARG A 52 -4.64 -18.84 11.67
C ARG A 52 -3.83 -17.95 12.61
N ARG A 53 -3.09 -16.99 12.07
CA ARG A 53 -2.23 -16.09 12.86
C ARG A 53 -2.31 -14.66 12.36
N ARG A 54 -2.02 -13.72 13.26
CA ARG A 54 -1.76 -12.33 12.88
C ARG A 54 -0.37 -12.25 12.24
N LEU A 55 -0.17 -11.27 11.38
CA LEU A 55 1.09 -11.02 10.68
C LEU A 55 1.68 -9.67 11.09
N ASN A 56 2.99 -9.54 10.93
CA ASN A 56 3.74 -8.28 11.00
C ASN A 56 4.64 -8.10 9.77
N ASP A 57 4.35 -8.80 8.68
CA ASP A 57 5.07 -8.62 7.43
C ASP A 57 4.53 -7.42 6.65
N MET A 58 5.41 -6.84 5.85
CA MET A 58 5.09 -5.78 4.91
C MET A 58 5.40 -6.24 3.50
N HIS A 59 4.49 -5.96 2.58
CA HIS A 59 4.67 -6.20 1.15
C HIS A 59 4.35 -4.93 0.38
N CYS A 60 4.95 -4.81 -0.79
CA CYS A 60 4.81 -3.69 -1.69
C CYS A 60 4.49 -4.19 -3.09
N LEU A 61 3.49 -3.60 -3.73
CA LEU A 61 3.13 -3.83 -5.13
C LEU A 61 3.51 -2.60 -5.93
N SER A 62 4.32 -2.78 -6.98
CA SER A 62 4.43 -1.76 -8.01
C SER A 62 3.12 -1.73 -8.79
N THR A 63 2.41 -0.59 -8.75
CA THR A 63 1.16 -0.41 -9.49
C THR A 63 1.39 -0.18 -10.99
N THR A 64 2.65 -0.07 -11.41
CA THR A 64 3.04 0.05 -12.83
C THR A 64 3.28 -1.33 -13.45
N THR A 65 3.99 -2.22 -12.75
CA THR A 65 4.38 -3.53 -13.29
C THR A 65 3.54 -4.69 -12.75
N MET A 66 2.64 -4.41 -11.79
CA MET A 66 1.88 -5.43 -11.05
C MET A 66 2.79 -6.51 -10.40
N THR A 67 3.97 -6.10 -9.93
CA THR A 67 4.94 -6.99 -9.29
C THR A 67 5.00 -6.75 -7.79
N TRP A 68 4.85 -7.82 -7.01
CA TRP A 68 4.98 -7.80 -5.56
C TRP A 68 6.41 -8.05 -5.11
N ALA A 69 6.79 -7.37 -4.02
CA ALA A 69 8.01 -7.63 -3.28
C ALA A 69 7.72 -7.64 -1.77
N ARG A 70 8.41 -8.53 -1.05
CA ARG A 70 8.44 -8.48 0.41
C ARG A 70 9.37 -7.34 0.84
N VAL A 71 8.88 -6.47 1.72
CA VAL A 71 9.69 -5.38 2.29
C VAL A 71 10.53 -5.96 3.42
N VAL A 72 11.84 -5.72 3.35
CA VAL A 72 12.80 -6.09 4.39
C VAL A 72 13.37 -4.80 4.97
N THR A 73 13.29 -4.62 6.28
CA THR A 73 13.83 -3.44 6.96
C THR A 73 15.35 -3.52 7.05
N GLU A 74 16.04 -2.47 6.60
CA GLU A 74 17.49 -2.34 6.77
C GLU A 74 17.84 -2.09 8.25
N GLY A 75 19.04 -2.50 8.66
CA GLY A 75 19.57 -2.17 10.00
C GLY A 75 18.97 -2.95 11.17
N GLY A 76 18.18 -4.00 10.92
CA GLY A 76 17.69 -4.89 11.98
C GLY A 76 16.59 -4.33 12.86
N ALA A 77 16.01 -3.18 12.52
CA ALA A 77 14.84 -2.65 13.20
C ALA A 77 13.67 -3.64 13.05
N ALA A 78 13.21 -4.19 14.18
CA ALA A 78 12.13 -5.15 14.19
C ALA A 78 10.81 -4.46 13.80
N PRO A 79 9.97 -5.10 12.96
CA PRO A 79 8.65 -4.57 12.65
C PRO A 79 7.77 -4.56 13.91
N PRO A 80 6.67 -3.79 13.90
CA PRO A 80 5.69 -3.82 14.99
C PRO A 80 5.20 -5.24 15.28
N HIS A 81 4.72 -5.50 16.50
CA HIS A 81 4.10 -6.78 16.83
C HIS A 81 3.00 -7.17 15.84
N ALA A 82 2.87 -8.47 15.58
CA ALA A 82 1.86 -9.02 14.67
C ALA A 82 0.46 -8.59 15.06
N ARG A 83 -0.27 -8.01 14.10
CA ARG A 83 -1.54 -7.32 14.34
C ARG A 83 -2.48 -7.38 13.13
N ALA A 84 -3.76 -7.13 13.35
CA ALA A 84 -4.81 -7.01 12.34
C ALA A 84 -5.81 -5.90 12.73
N GLY A 85 -6.50 -5.31 11.75
CA GLY A 85 -7.50 -4.25 11.98
C GLY A 85 -6.88 -2.92 12.43
N MET A 86 -5.63 -2.67 12.07
CA MET A 86 -4.93 -1.42 12.30
C MET A 86 -5.30 -0.37 11.23
N THR A 87 -4.72 0.82 11.30
CA THR A 87 -4.60 1.73 10.15
C THR A 87 -3.19 1.71 9.59
N LEU A 88 -3.06 2.01 8.30
CA LEU A 88 -1.80 2.35 7.64
C LEU A 88 -2.07 3.60 6.80
N THR A 89 -1.35 4.69 7.04
CA THR A 89 -1.64 5.97 6.38
C THR A 89 -0.37 6.59 5.82
N ALA A 90 -0.40 6.97 4.55
CA ALA A 90 0.68 7.70 3.91
C ALA A 90 0.60 9.19 4.28
N VAL A 91 1.63 9.70 4.95
CA VAL A 91 1.72 11.11 5.36
C VAL A 91 3.14 11.62 5.13
N ARG A 92 3.27 12.66 4.28
CA ARG A 92 4.53 13.38 4.01
C ARG A 92 5.70 12.46 3.62
N GLY A 93 5.44 11.49 2.72
CA GLY A 93 6.49 10.57 2.26
C GLY A 93 6.70 9.33 3.13
N ARG A 94 5.90 9.16 4.18
CA ARG A 94 6.08 8.13 5.22
C ARG A 94 4.81 7.33 5.41
N LEU A 95 4.93 6.14 6.00
CA LEU A 95 3.79 5.30 6.32
C LEU A 95 3.64 5.17 7.83
N LEU A 96 2.48 5.58 8.37
CA LEU A 96 2.20 5.53 9.79
C LEU A 96 1.22 4.39 10.08
N VAL A 97 1.54 3.57 11.07
CA VAL A 97 0.66 2.52 11.61
C VAL A 97 0.14 2.98 12.96
N PHE A 98 -1.16 2.83 13.20
CA PHE A 98 -1.75 2.98 14.53
C PHE A 98 -2.70 1.83 14.86
N GLY A 99 -2.60 1.35 16.09
CA GLY A 99 -3.57 0.44 16.69
C GLY A 99 -3.59 -0.97 16.11
N GLY A 100 -4.79 -1.53 16.02
CA GLY A 100 -5.06 -2.93 15.67
C GLY A 100 -5.05 -3.88 16.86
N SER A 101 -5.22 -5.17 16.57
CA SER A 101 -5.33 -6.25 17.55
C SER A 101 -4.35 -7.38 17.29
N GLY A 102 -3.72 -7.87 18.35
CA GLY A 102 -2.80 -9.01 18.37
C GLY A 102 -3.53 -10.32 18.68
N THR A 103 -2.81 -11.29 19.24
CA THR A 103 -3.39 -12.54 19.73
C THR A 103 -4.14 -12.34 21.05
N GLY A 104 -5.19 -13.13 21.27
CA GLY A 104 -6.05 -13.02 22.46
C GLY A 104 -6.78 -11.67 22.52
N LEU A 105 -6.79 -11.06 23.70
CA LEU A 105 -7.44 -9.76 23.98
C LEU A 105 -6.51 -8.55 23.79
N ARG A 106 -5.35 -8.73 23.16
CA ARG A 106 -4.37 -7.65 22.99
C ARG A 106 -4.84 -6.66 21.92
N CYS A 107 -5.16 -5.44 22.32
CA CYS A 107 -5.26 -4.29 21.42
C CYS A 107 -4.03 -3.41 21.57
N PHE A 108 -3.69 -2.69 20.52
CA PHE A 108 -2.55 -1.78 20.50
C PHE A 108 -3.01 -0.32 20.45
N ASN A 109 -2.24 0.58 21.04
CA ASN A 109 -2.41 2.04 21.02
C ASN A 109 -1.09 2.75 20.66
N ASP A 110 -0.12 2.01 20.15
CA ASP A 110 1.18 2.51 19.71
C ASP A 110 1.11 3.07 18.28
N VAL A 111 2.05 3.98 17.98
CA VAL A 111 2.27 4.53 16.64
C VAL A 111 3.62 4.03 16.14
N HIS A 112 3.66 3.55 14.90
CA HIS A 112 4.90 3.19 14.22
C HIS A 112 5.04 3.97 12.93
N VAL A 113 6.27 4.35 12.58
CA VAL A 113 6.58 5.04 11.33
C VAL A 113 7.50 4.15 10.52
N PHE A 114 7.11 3.90 9.27
CA PHE A 114 7.96 3.28 8.27
C PHE A 114 8.39 4.36 7.26
N GLU A 115 9.71 4.45 7.05
CA GLU A 115 10.35 5.35 6.11
C GLU A 115 10.80 4.51 4.90
N PRO A 116 10.09 4.55 3.77
CA PRO A 116 10.55 3.89 2.55
C PRO A 116 11.83 4.60 2.10
N SER A 117 12.96 3.89 2.11
CA SER A 117 14.23 4.47 1.68
C SER A 117 14.11 4.98 0.24
N GLN A 118 14.35 6.27 0.04
CA GLN A 118 14.45 6.88 -1.28
C GLN A 118 15.73 6.36 -1.94
N ARG A 119 15.70 5.22 -2.64
CA ARG A 119 16.79 4.78 -3.52
C ARG A 119 16.19 4.20 -4.81
N ALA A 120 16.48 4.70 -6.01
CA ALA A 120 17.36 5.77 -6.46
C ALA A 120 16.70 6.51 -7.64
N ARG A 121 16.77 7.85 -7.70
CA ARG A 121 16.69 8.52 -9.01
C ARG A 121 17.92 8.07 -9.78
N GLY A 122 17.70 7.52 -10.97
CA GLY A 122 18.75 7.08 -11.86
C GLY A 122 19.82 8.16 -12.01
N ARG A 123 21.08 7.74 -11.99
CA ARG A 123 22.22 8.57 -12.35
C ARG A 123 22.12 8.78 -13.87
N GLU A 124 21.34 9.76 -14.32
CA GLU A 124 21.53 10.33 -15.65
C GLU A 124 22.82 11.16 -15.59
N GLY A 125 23.93 10.50 -15.91
CA GLY A 125 25.16 11.17 -16.25
C GLY A 125 24.92 11.98 -17.51
N ARG A 126 24.76 13.29 -17.34
CA ARG A 126 24.96 14.25 -18.42
C ARG A 126 26.42 14.19 -18.81
N ALA A 127 26.72 13.44 -19.87
CA ALA A 127 27.97 13.59 -20.60
C ALA A 127 27.92 14.98 -21.27
N GLY A 128 28.83 15.85 -20.86
CA GLY A 128 29.31 16.99 -21.63
C GLY A 128 30.74 16.71 -22.02
#